data_AF-A0A9E4E278-F1
#
_entry.id   AF-A0A9E4E278-F1
#
_cell.length_a   1.000
_cell.length_b   1.000
_cell.length_c   1.000
_cell.angle_alpha   90.00
_cell.angle_beta   90.00
_cell.angle_gamma   90.00
#
_symmetry.space_group_name_H-M   'P 1'
#
loop_
_entity.id
_entity.type
_entity.pdbx_description
1 polymer ?
#
loop_
_entity_poly.entity_id
_entity_poly.type
_entity_poly.pdbx_seq_one_letter_code
_entity_poly.pdbx_strand_id
1 'polypeptide(L)'
;MRKHPESRGRVAVALLTAVAATACGSTPTEVESGVVAAGLVPALKLSQPLPIQAELAPGTPADSASAHGLVQSVRSAIAEAEALSTTLPGRLSAAVREAALELARATQALSIGDWSAAAHGALGAADELRRVSPRSVALSLVDAAAAAMPPEPGVGTEEPVSVSRARRLAWWARVAIGAESYELAIQRAYYACVLMGVELAG
;
A
#
# COMPACT_ATOMS: atom_id res chain seq x y z
N MET A 1 46.97 8.80 -6.56
CA MET A 1 45.91 8.83 -5.53
C MET A 1 44.96 9.98 -5.82
N ARG A 2 43.73 9.69 -6.23
CA ARG A 2 42.48 10.46 -6.03
C ARG A 2 41.35 9.65 -6.68
N LYS A 3 40.50 9.05 -5.86
CA LYS A 3 39.31 8.27 -6.27
C LYS A 3 38.13 9.24 -6.34
N HIS A 4 37.48 9.35 -7.51
CA HIS A 4 36.14 9.93 -7.64
C HIS A 4 35.11 8.79 -7.70
N PRO A 5 34.03 8.82 -6.91
CA PRO A 5 32.90 7.90 -7.06
C PRO A 5 31.69 8.66 -7.61
N GLU A 6 31.47 8.63 -8.93
CA GLU A 6 30.21 9.11 -9.52
C GLU A 6 29.81 8.22 -10.70
N SER A 7 29.01 7.18 -10.46
CA SER A 7 28.27 6.52 -11.56
C SER A 7 27.08 5.65 -11.12
N ARG A 8 26.39 5.95 -10.00
CA ARG A 8 25.19 5.17 -9.57
C ARG A 8 23.87 5.93 -9.64
N GLY A 9 23.84 7.11 -10.25
CA GLY A 9 22.65 7.96 -10.34
C GLY A 9 21.98 8.07 -11.71
N ARG A 10 22.29 7.21 -12.69
CA ARG A 10 21.77 7.38 -14.08
C ARG A 10 20.87 6.28 -14.63
N VAL A 11 20.62 5.20 -13.88
CA VAL A 11 19.73 4.12 -14.35
C VAL A 11 18.26 4.35 -13.94
N ALA A 12 18.00 5.06 -12.84
CA ALA A 12 16.64 5.33 -12.39
C ALA A 12 15.94 6.49 -13.13
N VAL A 13 16.71 7.39 -13.77
CA VAL A 13 16.13 8.56 -14.49
C VAL A 13 15.81 8.23 -15.94
N ALA A 14 16.50 7.25 -16.56
CA ALA A 14 16.25 6.86 -17.95
C ALA A 14 14.89 6.16 -18.17
N LEU A 15 14.31 5.55 -17.12
CA LEU A 15 12.97 4.95 -17.19
C LEU A 15 11.83 5.96 -17.03
N LEU A 16 12.09 7.14 -16.45
CA LEU A 16 11.10 8.21 -16.30
C LEU A 16 11.09 9.20 -17.47
N THR A 17 12.17 9.29 -18.27
CA THR A 17 12.21 10.21 -19.43
C THR A 17 11.67 9.60 -20.72
N ALA A 18 11.60 8.27 -20.84
CA ALA A 18 11.07 7.60 -22.04
C ALA A 18 9.53 7.69 -22.17
N VAL A 19 8.82 8.15 -21.13
CA VAL A 19 7.35 8.22 -21.10
C VAL A 19 6.82 9.59 -21.55
N ALA A 20 7.67 10.61 -21.68
CA ALA A 20 7.24 11.97 -22.03
C ALA A 20 7.21 12.30 -23.55
N ALA A 21 7.59 11.36 -24.43
CA ALA A 21 7.83 11.66 -25.85
C ALA A 21 6.84 11.04 -26.85
N THR A 22 5.69 10.52 -26.41
CA THR A 22 4.64 10.02 -27.32
C THR A 22 3.29 10.65 -27.04
N ALA A 23 3.24 11.97 -27.20
CA ALA A 23 2.01 12.70 -27.44
C ALA A 23 1.76 12.75 -28.95
N CYS A 24 1.13 11.71 -29.52
CA CYS A 24 0.29 11.87 -30.70
C CYS A 24 -0.67 10.66 -30.86
N GLY A 25 -1.87 10.77 -30.29
CA GLY A 25 -3.06 10.13 -30.88
C GLY A 25 -3.49 8.72 -30.46
N SER A 26 -2.93 8.11 -29.41
CA SER A 26 -3.42 6.82 -28.91
C SER A 26 -3.95 6.92 -27.47
N THR A 27 -5.16 6.43 -27.24
CA THR A 27 -5.83 6.40 -25.93
C THR A 27 -4.98 5.65 -24.89
N PRO A 28 -4.66 6.28 -23.74
CA PRO A 28 -3.88 5.65 -22.68
C PRO A 28 -4.81 4.76 -21.86
N THR A 29 -4.95 3.48 -22.24
CA THR A 29 -5.76 2.53 -21.44
C THR A 29 -5.08 1.19 -21.18
N GLU A 30 -4.17 0.72 -22.05
CA GLU A 30 -3.62 -0.63 -21.89
C GLU A 30 -2.18 -0.69 -21.36
N VAL A 31 -1.28 0.19 -21.82
CA VAL A 31 0.15 0.08 -21.45
C VAL A 31 0.44 0.60 -20.03
N GLU A 32 -0.25 1.66 -19.60
CA GLU A 32 -0.09 2.23 -18.25
C GLU A 32 -0.79 1.39 -17.16
N SER A 33 -1.86 0.67 -17.52
CA SER A 33 -2.57 -0.24 -16.62
C SER A 33 -1.71 -1.43 -16.18
N GLY A 34 -0.81 -1.92 -17.03
CA GLY A 34 0.05 -3.08 -16.72
C GLY A 34 1.14 -2.79 -15.67
N VAL A 35 1.73 -1.59 -15.70
CA VAL A 35 2.80 -1.20 -14.76
C VAL A 35 2.24 -0.88 -13.38
N VAL A 36 1.09 -0.19 -13.33
CA VAL A 36 0.40 0.12 -12.08
C VAL A 36 -0.20 -1.14 -11.44
N ALA A 37 -0.72 -2.08 -12.25
CA ALA A 37 -1.14 -3.39 -11.76
C ALA A 37 0.03 -4.17 -11.13
N ALA A 38 1.21 -4.17 -11.76
CA ALA A 38 2.38 -4.85 -11.21
C ALA A 38 2.85 -4.28 -9.86
N GLY A 39 2.70 -2.97 -9.63
CA GLY A 39 3.01 -2.33 -8.35
C GLY A 39 1.95 -2.59 -7.26
N LEU A 40 0.70 -2.88 -7.63
CA LEU A 40 -0.41 -3.10 -6.70
C LEU A 40 -0.65 -4.57 -6.36
N VAL A 41 -0.18 -5.51 -7.19
CA VAL A 41 -0.25 -6.96 -6.94
C VAL A 41 0.27 -7.35 -5.54
N PRO A 42 1.37 -6.79 -5.01
CA PRO A 42 1.83 -7.17 -3.67
C PRO A 42 0.93 -6.59 -2.56
N ALA A 43 0.31 -5.41 -2.75
CA ALA A 43 -0.67 -4.87 -1.79
C ALA A 43 -1.94 -5.75 -1.69
N LEU A 44 -2.28 -6.43 -2.79
CA LEU A 44 -3.40 -7.38 -2.84
C LEU A 44 -3.04 -8.72 -2.20
N LYS A 45 -1.77 -9.15 -2.23
CA LYS A 45 -1.32 -10.34 -1.49
C LYS A 45 -1.41 -10.18 0.02
N LEU A 46 -1.26 -8.96 0.55
CA LEU A 46 -1.44 -8.65 1.97
C LEU A 46 -2.89 -8.84 2.47
N SER A 47 -3.85 -8.99 1.56
CA SER A 47 -5.26 -9.22 1.89
C SER A 47 -5.66 -10.67 2.03
N GLN A 48 -4.81 -11.60 1.58
CA GLN A 48 -5.08 -12.99 1.84
C GLN A 48 -5.08 -13.20 3.34
N PRO A 49 -6.08 -13.90 3.89
CA PRO A 49 -6.10 -14.20 5.31
C PRO A 49 -4.79 -14.90 5.62
N LEU A 50 -3.97 -14.25 6.47
CA LEU A 50 -2.81 -14.91 7.04
C LEU A 50 -3.29 -16.26 7.59
N PRO A 51 -2.58 -17.37 7.36
CA PRO A 51 -3.00 -18.72 7.77
C PRO A 51 -3.17 -18.89 9.30
N ILE A 52 -3.11 -17.80 10.06
CA ILE A 52 -3.24 -17.67 11.51
C ILE A 52 -4.72 -17.76 11.96
N GLN A 53 -5.58 -18.48 11.23
CA GLN A 53 -6.88 -18.93 11.77
C GLN A 53 -6.77 -20.29 12.47
N ALA A 54 -5.56 -20.81 12.67
CA ALA A 54 -5.32 -21.88 13.62
C ALA A 54 -5.52 -21.36 15.06
N GLU A 55 -6.78 -21.33 15.46
CA GLU A 55 -7.35 -21.35 16.80
C GLU A 55 -6.30 -21.60 17.91
N LEU A 56 -5.64 -20.54 18.39
CA LEU A 56 -4.97 -20.57 19.69
C LEU A 56 -6.08 -20.57 20.73
N ALA A 57 -6.52 -21.75 21.15
CA ALA A 57 -7.39 -21.89 22.30
C ALA A 57 -6.73 -21.18 23.51
N PRO A 58 -7.46 -20.31 24.23
CA PRO A 58 -6.90 -19.63 25.39
C PRO A 58 -6.46 -20.67 26.43
N GLY A 59 -5.16 -20.75 26.68
CA GLY A 59 -4.57 -21.65 27.68
C GLY A 59 -3.72 -22.80 27.14
N THR A 60 -3.58 -22.99 25.83
CA THR A 60 -2.51 -23.86 25.31
C THR A 60 -1.18 -23.11 25.34
N PRO A 61 -0.12 -23.65 25.98
CA PRO A 61 1.20 -23.05 25.87
C PRO A 61 1.56 -23.02 24.39
N ALA A 62 1.78 -21.82 23.84
CA ALA A 62 2.26 -21.67 22.49
C ALA A 62 3.56 -22.48 22.38
N ASP A 63 3.52 -23.60 21.66
CA ASP A 63 4.73 -24.39 21.43
C ASP A 63 5.72 -23.50 20.67
N SER A 64 6.99 -23.63 21.03
CA SER A 64 8.12 -22.92 20.45
C SER A 64 8.07 -22.93 18.91
N ALA A 65 7.70 -24.05 18.29
CA ALA A 65 7.58 -24.19 16.84
C ALA A 65 6.48 -23.28 16.25
N SER A 66 5.33 -23.18 16.92
CA SER A 66 4.20 -22.34 16.50
C SER A 66 4.53 -20.85 16.59
N ALA A 67 5.20 -20.43 17.67
CA ALA A 67 5.63 -19.03 17.83
C ALA A 67 6.66 -18.63 16.77
N HIS A 68 7.64 -19.49 16.46
CA HIS A 68 8.60 -19.24 15.38
C HIS A 68 7.94 -19.16 14.01
N GLY A 69 7.03 -20.08 13.70
CA GLY A 69 6.29 -20.08 12.43
C GLY A 69 5.48 -18.80 12.24
N LEU A 70 4.80 -18.34 13.29
CA LEU A 70 4.03 -17.10 13.28
C LEU A 70 4.92 -15.87 13.05
N VAL A 71 5.99 -15.72 13.82
CA VAL A 71 6.94 -14.58 13.66
C VAL A 71 7.54 -14.57 12.26
N GLN A 72 7.91 -15.73 11.71
CA GLN A 72 8.46 -15.80 10.37
C GLN A 72 7.43 -15.46 9.28
N SER A 73 6.17 -15.88 9.45
CA SER A 73 5.09 -15.52 8.53
C SER A 73 4.84 -14.02 8.52
N VAL A 74 4.75 -13.39 9.70
CA VAL A 74 4.55 -11.94 9.82
C VAL A 74 5.75 -11.18 9.27
N ARG A 75 6.98 -11.66 9.51
CA ARG A 75 8.21 -11.07 8.93
C ARG A 75 8.18 -11.00 7.41
N SER A 76 7.79 -12.09 6.75
CA SER A 76 7.67 -12.09 5.28
C SER A 76 6.61 -11.07 4.81
N ALA A 77 5.48 -10.99 5.50
CA ALA A 77 4.42 -10.03 5.16
C ALA A 77 4.86 -8.57 5.35
N ILE A 78 5.59 -8.25 6.42
CA ILE A 78 6.14 -6.91 6.64
C ILE A 78 7.16 -6.55 5.56
N ALA A 79 8.07 -7.47 5.20
CA ALA A 79 9.06 -7.22 4.16
C ALA A 79 8.40 -6.92 2.79
N GLU A 80 7.32 -7.63 2.46
CA GLU A 80 6.51 -7.35 1.27
C GLU A 80 5.83 -5.97 1.35
N ALA A 81 5.28 -5.60 2.51
CA ALA A 81 4.66 -4.30 2.72
C ALA A 81 5.67 -3.13 2.70
N GLU A 82 6.87 -3.32 3.26
CA GLU A 82 7.96 -2.34 3.23
C GLU A 82 8.44 -2.06 1.80
N ALA A 83 8.51 -3.08 0.95
CA ALA A 83 8.84 -2.91 -0.46
C ALA A 83 7.85 -1.99 -1.20
N LEU A 84 6.60 -1.93 -0.72
CA LEU A 84 5.54 -1.07 -1.27
C LEU A 84 5.45 0.31 -0.60
N SER A 85 5.99 0.46 0.61
CA SER A 85 5.81 1.64 1.47
C SER A 85 6.19 2.97 0.81
N THR A 86 7.12 2.95 -0.15
CA THR A 86 7.53 4.13 -0.93
C THR A 86 6.44 4.70 -1.83
N THR A 87 5.37 3.94 -2.07
CA THR A 87 4.23 4.32 -2.92
C THR A 87 2.91 4.44 -2.14
N LEU A 88 2.96 4.19 -0.83
CA LEU A 88 1.78 4.19 0.01
C LEU A 88 1.54 5.58 0.61
N PRO A 89 0.26 6.00 0.73
CA PRO A 89 -0.11 7.15 1.55
C PRO A 89 0.49 7.08 2.95
N GLY A 90 0.98 8.21 3.48
CA GLY A 90 1.74 8.25 4.75
C GLY A 90 1.07 7.58 5.95
N ARG A 91 -0.28 7.53 6.00
CA ARG A 91 -1.03 6.81 7.04
C ARG A 91 -0.82 5.29 7.01
N LEU A 92 -0.65 4.72 5.82
CA LEU A 92 -0.38 3.29 5.64
C LEU A 92 1.09 2.99 5.88
N SER A 93 2.00 3.88 5.47
CA SER A 93 3.43 3.76 5.78
C SER A 93 3.68 3.79 7.29
N ALA A 94 2.90 4.57 8.04
CA ALA A 94 2.94 4.56 9.50
C ALA A 94 2.50 3.21 10.10
N ALA A 95 1.45 2.59 9.56
CA ALA A 95 0.98 1.27 10.01
C ALA A 95 2.01 0.15 9.73
N VAL A 96 2.66 0.18 8.55
CA VAL A 96 3.75 -0.78 8.23
C VAL A 96 4.92 -0.61 9.21
N ARG A 97 5.29 0.63 9.53
CA ARG A 97 6.34 0.93 10.52
C ARG A 97 5.96 0.44 11.92
N GLU A 98 4.72 0.63 12.35
CA GLU A 98 4.25 0.16 13.66
C GLU A 98 4.25 -1.37 13.73
N ALA A 99 3.81 -2.04 12.65
CA ALA A 99 3.91 -3.49 12.53
C ALA A 99 5.37 -3.98 12.64
N ALA A 100 6.32 -3.26 12.03
CA ALA A 100 7.74 -3.61 12.09
C ALA A 100 8.30 -3.48 13.52
N LEU A 101 7.86 -2.46 14.28
CA LEU A 101 8.22 -2.32 15.69
C LEU A 101 7.66 -3.46 16.55
N GLU A 102 6.41 -3.87 16.33
CA GLU A 102 5.82 -5.03 17.01
C GLU A 102 6.55 -6.34 16.68
N LEU A 103 6.93 -6.53 15.41
CA LEU A 103 7.71 -7.69 15.00
C LEU A 103 9.12 -7.71 15.62
N ALA A 104 9.74 -6.54 15.80
CA ALA A 104 11.02 -6.42 16.50
C ALA A 104 10.89 -6.87 17.97
N ARG A 105 9.83 -6.43 18.66
CA ARG A 105 9.50 -6.89 20.02
C ARG A 105 9.27 -8.41 20.07
N ALA A 106 8.51 -8.95 19.12
CA ALA A 106 8.26 -10.39 19.02
C ALA A 106 9.54 -11.20 18.79
N THR A 107 10.43 -10.71 17.92
CA THR A 107 11.72 -11.36 17.63
C THR A 107 12.63 -11.34 18.85
N GLN A 108 12.63 -10.25 19.62
CA GLN A 108 13.38 -10.17 20.87
C GLN A 108 12.84 -11.18 21.90
N ALA A 109 11.51 -11.29 22.05
CA ALA A 109 10.89 -12.27 22.94
C ALA A 109 11.25 -13.72 22.58
N LEU A 110 11.28 -14.07 21.28
CA LEU A 110 11.77 -15.38 20.82
C LEU A 110 13.22 -15.64 21.27
N SER A 111 14.10 -14.63 21.17
CA SER A 111 15.52 -14.78 21.48
C SER A 111 15.81 -15.11 22.95
N ILE A 112 14.90 -14.74 23.86
CA ILE A 112 15.01 -15.02 25.30
C ILE A 112 14.12 -16.20 25.74
N GLY A 113 13.45 -16.87 24.80
CA GLY A 113 12.58 -18.01 25.08
C GLY A 113 11.18 -17.67 25.59
N ASP A 114 10.74 -16.42 25.49
CA ASP A 114 9.38 -16.01 25.85
C ASP A 114 8.43 -16.19 24.66
N TRP A 115 7.98 -17.43 24.47
CA TRP A 115 7.12 -17.83 23.34
C TRP A 115 5.75 -17.14 23.37
N SER A 116 5.23 -16.85 24.57
CA SER A 116 3.95 -16.18 24.74
C SER A 116 4.05 -14.72 24.29
N ALA A 117 5.05 -13.97 24.78
CA ALA A 117 5.26 -12.59 24.35
C ALA A 117 5.60 -12.50 22.87
N ALA A 118 6.35 -13.46 22.33
CA ALA A 118 6.64 -13.55 20.89
C ALA A 118 5.35 -13.72 20.06
N ALA A 119 4.47 -14.63 20.47
CA ALA A 119 3.21 -14.84 19.77
C ALA A 119 2.31 -13.59 19.84
N HIS A 120 2.19 -12.96 21.01
CA HIS A 120 1.42 -11.72 21.17
C HIS A 120 1.96 -10.57 20.31
N GLY A 121 3.29 -10.36 20.30
CA GLY A 121 3.90 -9.32 19.47
C GLY A 121 3.69 -9.59 17.98
N ALA A 122 3.78 -10.84 17.55
CA ALA A 122 3.54 -11.20 16.15
C ALA A 122 2.06 -11.02 15.75
N LEU A 123 1.12 -11.34 16.63
CA LEU A 123 -0.31 -11.05 16.42
C LEU A 123 -0.57 -9.54 16.37
N GLY A 124 0.04 -8.75 17.26
CA GLY A 124 -0.05 -7.30 17.24
C GLY A 124 0.49 -6.71 15.92
N ALA A 125 1.64 -7.19 15.46
CA ALA A 125 2.18 -6.83 14.14
C ALA A 125 1.23 -7.22 12.99
N ALA A 126 0.61 -8.39 13.06
CA ALA A 126 -0.38 -8.83 12.07
C ALA A 126 -1.64 -7.94 12.08
N ASP A 127 -2.09 -7.49 13.25
CA ASP A 127 -3.22 -6.58 13.39
C ASP A 127 -2.92 -5.18 12.82
N GLU A 128 -1.70 -4.68 13.02
CA GLU A 128 -1.25 -3.45 12.36
C GLU A 128 -1.18 -3.62 10.84
N LEU A 129 -0.69 -4.75 10.33
CA LEU A 129 -0.73 -5.05 8.89
C LEU A 129 -2.16 -5.16 8.34
N ARG A 130 -3.13 -5.67 9.10
CA ARG A 130 -4.55 -5.72 8.68
C ARG A 130 -5.13 -4.33 8.47
N ARG A 131 -4.59 -3.29 9.13
CA ARG A 131 -4.96 -1.89 8.86
C ARG A 131 -4.50 -1.46 7.46
N VAL A 132 -3.56 -2.17 6.84
CA VAL A 132 -3.10 -2.03 5.45
C VAL A 132 -3.80 -3.03 4.52
N SER A 133 -5.10 -3.27 4.72
CA SER A 133 -5.92 -4.06 3.79
C SER A 133 -6.16 -3.31 2.47
N PRO A 134 -6.43 -3.99 1.33
CA PRO A 134 -6.79 -3.33 0.07
C PRO A 134 -7.98 -2.40 0.19
N ARG A 135 -8.95 -2.74 1.04
CA ARG A 135 -10.06 -1.85 1.37
C ARG A 135 -9.56 -0.55 2.00
N SER A 136 -8.67 -0.64 2.99
CA SER A 136 -8.05 0.53 3.63
C SER A 136 -7.23 1.34 2.64
N VAL A 137 -6.43 0.69 1.77
CA VAL A 137 -5.67 1.34 0.69
C VAL A 137 -6.61 2.11 -0.25
N ALA A 138 -7.66 1.45 -0.74
CA ALA A 138 -8.64 2.05 -1.64
C ALA A 138 -9.32 3.27 -1.00
N LEU A 139 -9.78 3.15 0.26
CA LEU A 139 -10.36 4.26 1.02
C LEU A 139 -9.35 5.40 1.18
N SER A 140 -8.08 5.09 1.45
CA SER A 140 -7.01 6.09 1.58
C SER A 140 -6.78 6.91 0.33
N LEU A 141 -6.78 6.26 -0.82
CA LEU A 141 -6.63 6.95 -2.09
C LEU A 141 -7.89 7.77 -2.41
N VAL A 142 -9.08 7.26 -2.11
CA VAL A 142 -10.33 8.01 -2.30
C VAL A 142 -10.35 9.27 -1.43
N ASP A 143 -9.96 9.14 -0.16
CA ASP A 143 -9.91 10.27 0.78
C ASP A 143 -8.88 11.31 0.32
N ALA A 144 -7.69 10.86 -0.09
CA ALA A 144 -6.62 11.74 -0.57
C ALA A 144 -7.04 12.48 -1.84
N ALA A 145 -7.62 11.78 -2.81
CA ALA A 145 -8.15 12.40 -4.03
C ALA A 145 -9.25 13.41 -3.69
N ALA A 146 -10.20 13.06 -2.82
CA ALA A 146 -11.30 13.94 -2.44
C ALA A 146 -10.81 15.19 -1.68
N ALA A 147 -9.81 15.07 -0.81
CA ALA A 147 -9.23 16.19 -0.08
C ALA A 147 -8.49 17.19 -1.00
N ALA A 148 -7.97 16.72 -2.13
CA ALA A 148 -7.31 17.56 -3.12
C ALA A 148 -8.28 18.23 -4.11
N MET A 149 -9.51 17.74 -4.23
CA MET A 149 -10.51 18.31 -5.13
C MET A 149 -10.98 19.68 -4.62
N PRO A 150 -11.10 20.69 -5.50
CA PRO A 150 -11.75 21.94 -5.13
C PRO A 150 -13.21 21.69 -4.75
N PRO A 151 -13.82 22.56 -3.92
CA PRO A 151 -15.25 22.50 -3.64
C PRO A 151 -16.07 22.59 -4.94
N GLU A 152 -17.32 22.11 -4.92
CA GLU A 152 -18.17 22.18 -6.11
C GLU A 152 -18.23 23.60 -6.65
N PRO A 153 -18.05 23.80 -7.97
CA PRO A 153 -18.14 25.12 -8.55
C PRO A 153 -19.53 25.69 -8.30
N GLY A 154 -19.59 26.98 -7.97
CA GLY A 154 -20.84 27.71 -7.94
C GLY A 154 -21.49 27.76 -9.32
N VAL A 155 -22.79 28.06 -9.35
CA VAL A 155 -23.53 28.25 -10.61
C VAL A 155 -22.83 29.32 -11.45
N GLY A 156 -22.36 28.95 -12.65
CA GLY A 156 -21.71 29.85 -13.60
C GLY A 156 -20.18 29.80 -13.66
N THR A 157 -19.53 28.99 -12.81
CA THR A 157 -18.08 28.71 -12.94
C THR A 157 -17.83 27.44 -13.76
N GLU A 158 -17.00 27.55 -14.79
CA GLU A 158 -16.58 26.40 -15.61
C GLU A 158 -15.59 25.53 -14.83
N GLU A 159 -15.95 24.26 -14.61
CA GLU A 159 -15.08 23.31 -13.91
C GLU A 159 -13.99 22.79 -14.87
N PRO A 160 -12.72 22.73 -14.44
CA PRO A 160 -11.71 22.07 -15.24
C PRO A 160 -12.07 20.60 -15.49
N VAL A 161 -11.93 20.14 -16.74
CA VAL A 161 -12.25 18.76 -17.15
C VAL A 161 -11.54 17.71 -16.29
N SER A 162 -10.31 18.00 -15.85
CA SER A 162 -9.54 17.13 -14.95
C SER A 162 -10.24 16.89 -13.62
N VAL A 163 -10.86 17.92 -13.03
CA VAL A 163 -11.56 17.84 -11.75
C VAL A 163 -12.84 17.02 -11.89
N SER A 164 -13.66 17.29 -12.91
CA SER A 164 -14.88 16.50 -13.15
C SER A 164 -14.56 15.02 -13.42
N ARG A 165 -13.45 14.75 -14.11
CA ARG A 165 -12.96 13.37 -14.34
C ARG A 165 -12.48 12.72 -13.03
N ALA A 166 -11.71 13.42 -12.21
CA ALA A 166 -11.23 12.93 -10.93
C ALA A 166 -12.38 12.62 -9.96
N ARG A 167 -13.40 13.50 -9.86
CA ARG A 167 -14.63 13.25 -9.09
C ARG A 167 -15.32 11.96 -9.52
N ARG A 168 -15.48 11.76 -10.83
CA ARG A 168 -16.13 10.57 -11.39
C ARG A 168 -15.35 9.29 -11.05
N LEU A 169 -14.02 9.33 -11.15
CA LEU A 169 -13.16 8.20 -10.78
C LEU A 169 -13.25 7.89 -9.28
N ALA A 170 -13.20 8.89 -8.40
CA ALA A 170 -13.36 8.71 -6.96
C ALA A 170 -14.73 8.12 -6.61
N TRP A 171 -15.80 8.55 -7.30
CA TRP A 171 -17.13 7.97 -7.14
C TRP A 171 -17.16 6.49 -7.57
N TRP A 172 -16.63 6.15 -8.75
CA TRP A 172 -16.55 4.76 -9.21
C TRP A 172 -15.63 3.88 -8.36
N ALA A 173 -14.62 4.46 -7.71
CA ALA A 173 -13.79 3.77 -6.75
C ALA A 173 -14.61 3.38 -5.51
N ARG A 174 -15.43 4.29 -4.96
CA ARG A 174 -16.36 3.97 -3.85
C ARG A 174 -17.35 2.88 -4.20
N VAL A 175 -17.91 2.91 -5.42
CA VAL A 175 -18.79 1.84 -5.92
C VAL A 175 -18.05 0.51 -5.96
N ALA A 176 -16.82 0.48 -6.46
CA ALA A 176 -15.99 -0.74 -6.49
C ALA A 176 -15.65 -1.25 -5.08
N ILE A 177 -15.40 -0.37 -4.10
CA ILE A 177 -15.22 -0.76 -2.69
C ILE A 177 -16.46 -1.45 -2.15
N GLY A 178 -17.66 -0.91 -2.42
CA GLY A 178 -18.93 -1.50 -2.01
C GLY A 178 -19.21 -2.86 -2.65
N ALA A 179 -18.69 -3.08 -3.85
CA ALA A 179 -18.74 -4.36 -4.57
C ALA A 179 -17.55 -5.29 -4.29
N GLU A 180 -16.74 -4.99 -3.26
CA GLU A 180 -15.54 -5.74 -2.87
C GLU A 180 -14.49 -5.94 -3.99
N SER A 181 -14.55 -5.11 -5.03
CA SER A 181 -13.64 -5.12 -6.17
C SER A 181 -12.45 -4.20 -5.91
N TYR A 182 -11.61 -4.56 -4.94
CA TYR A 182 -10.58 -3.65 -4.39
C TYR A 182 -9.49 -3.27 -5.39
N GLU A 183 -9.10 -4.16 -6.30
CA GLU A 183 -8.11 -3.85 -7.35
C GLU A 183 -8.57 -2.66 -8.21
N LEU A 184 -9.81 -2.75 -8.68
CA LEU A 184 -10.44 -1.74 -9.50
C LEU A 184 -10.69 -0.44 -8.73
N ALA A 185 -11.02 -0.54 -7.44
CA ALA A 185 -11.16 0.61 -6.56
C ALA A 185 -9.83 1.36 -6.40
N ILE A 186 -8.74 0.64 -6.11
CA ILE A 186 -7.40 1.20 -5.95
C ILE A 186 -6.96 1.86 -7.26
N GLN A 187 -7.11 1.18 -8.40
CA GLN A 187 -6.73 1.73 -9.71
C GLN A 187 -7.47 3.05 -9.99
N ARG A 188 -8.79 3.10 -9.80
CA ARG A 188 -9.60 4.31 -10.03
C ARG A 188 -9.23 5.44 -9.08
N ALA A 189 -9.05 5.13 -7.80
CA ALA A 189 -8.69 6.12 -6.80
C ALA A 189 -7.28 6.68 -7.03
N TYR A 190 -6.31 5.82 -7.41
CA TYR A 190 -4.98 6.23 -7.81
C TYR A 190 -4.99 7.22 -8.98
N TYR A 191 -5.73 6.91 -10.05
CA TYR A 191 -5.85 7.84 -11.18
C TYR A 191 -6.52 9.16 -10.80
N ALA A 192 -7.48 9.14 -9.85
CA ALA A 192 -8.04 10.36 -9.31
C ALA A 192 -6.97 11.20 -8.58
N CYS A 193 -6.13 10.58 -7.75
CA CYS A 193 -4.98 11.24 -7.11
C CYS A 193 -4.02 11.88 -8.12
N VAL A 194 -3.65 11.15 -9.18
CA VAL A 194 -2.76 11.65 -10.23
C VAL A 194 -3.35 12.87 -10.94
N LEU A 195 -4.65 12.84 -11.29
CA LEU A 195 -5.31 13.99 -11.91
C LEU A 195 -5.36 15.22 -11.01
N MET A 196 -5.36 15.02 -9.70
CA MET A 196 -5.35 16.09 -8.71
C MET A 196 -3.94 16.52 -8.28
N GLY A 197 -2.88 15.92 -8.83
CA GLY A 197 -1.50 16.23 -8.47
C GLY A 197 -1.14 15.82 -7.03
N VAL A 198 -1.83 14.84 -6.45
CA VAL A 198 -1.53 14.34 -5.11
C VAL A 198 -0.24 13.53 -5.14
N GLU A 199 0.76 13.98 -4.39
CA GLU A 199 1.98 13.21 -4.15
C GLU A 199 1.68 12.07 -3.18
N LEU A 200 1.78 10.83 -3.66
CA LEU A 200 1.51 9.62 -2.87
C LEU A 200 2.74 9.08 -2.13
N ALA A 201 3.90 9.71 -2.34
CA ALA A 201 5.16 9.38 -1.69
C ALA A 201 5.65 10.59 -0.89
N GLY A 202 5.79 10.44 0.43
CA GLY A 202 6.37 11.42 1.35
C GLY A 202 7.13 10.71 2.46
#